data_AF-A0A178DG27-F1
#
_entry.id   AF-A0A178DG27-F1
#
_cell.length_a   1.000
_cell.length_b   1.000
_cell.length_c   1.000
_cell.angle_alpha   90.00
_cell.angle_beta   90.00
_cell.angle_gamma   90.00
#
_symmetry.space_group_name_H-M   'P 1'
#
loop_
_entity.id
_entity.type
_entity.pdbx_description
1 polymer ?
#
loop_
_entity_poly.entity_id
_entity_poly.type
_entity_poly.pdbx_seq_one_letter_code
_entity_poly.pdbx_strand_id
1 'polypeptide(L)'
;MNNVGTVALRIARTGIQSSPSHTLFTPISRTWLLRSFSCHSQESLVIQRSRNVLPQAPLRKFQFRTFSQSTTRSFRQSPIVQKLKPYGADNKPEKGLKFQDADLSREQIVSIFGSHAPPTQFANRLLRVLHGRRHDGTLDLPLPKDVESELAKFPHAFEDGLRYLRQAYPIDEDEAILYRIEREEDEREKDHPSVLMQKGQDIGLYRAHKAPEEQYYGPQSGHYQAELSERESDPYGKSELDRIRAENEARREKEEAELQAQIDKEMEKAQKVHDERSRALAQRPEQGLETAKELRPPNSFERWVLRARNRAQSKLTLESPEIAQMSIFRRLFPSLLLVALLCGGSYMFAQAWTRPKQSDRLFPGVSLSVATIGTLIAMNAAIWLAWKFPPCWSLLNKYFLFVPAYPYALSMLGNLFSHQTLWHLTMNMGALAIFGLPLHEEVGRGNFLSIYFTSGLIGGFVSFARHLAQRNLATSVLGASGCVYGIISAYLALHSR
;
A
#
# COMPACT_ATOMS: atom_id res chain seq x y z
N MET A 1 -1.46 -32.51 46.09
CA MET A 1 -0.08 -32.85 46.53
C MET A 1 0.80 -31.66 46.15
N ASN A 2 1.63 -31.19 47.08
CA ASN A 2 2.49 -30.02 46.88
C ASN A 2 3.72 -30.37 46.04
N ASN A 3 4.30 -29.39 45.36
CA ASN A 3 5.76 -29.21 45.24
C ASN A 3 6.08 -27.81 44.70
N VAL A 4 6.18 -26.85 45.63
CA VAL A 4 6.82 -25.56 45.43
C VAL A 4 8.13 -25.60 46.21
N GLY A 5 9.28 -25.44 45.53
CA GLY A 5 10.58 -25.36 46.18
C GLY A 5 11.74 -25.86 45.31
N THR A 6 12.91 -25.23 45.50
CA THR A 6 14.23 -25.68 45.02
C THR A 6 14.67 -25.30 43.59
N VAL A 7 14.79 -24.00 43.28
CA VAL A 7 16.01 -23.39 42.64
C VAL A 7 16.13 -21.89 43.03
N ALA A 8 16.10 -21.58 44.33
CA ALA A 8 16.20 -20.20 44.84
C ALA A 8 17.37 -19.98 45.83
N LEU A 9 18.30 -20.94 45.94
CA LEU A 9 19.36 -20.95 46.95
C LEU A 9 20.71 -21.44 46.39
N ARG A 10 21.35 -20.59 45.59
CA ARG A 10 22.81 -20.49 45.39
C ARG A 10 23.12 -19.19 44.64
N ILE A 11 24.33 -18.64 44.82
CA ILE A 11 24.80 -17.35 44.28
C ILE A 11 24.17 -16.12 44.99
N ALA A 12 24.19 -16.12 46.32
CA ALA A 12 24.00 -14.92 47.14
C ALA A 12 24.75 -14.98 48.49
N ARG A 13 26.03 -15.42 48.50
CA ARG A 13 26.88 -15.33 49.71
C ARG A 13 28.41 -15.42 49.51
N THR A 14 28.99 -14.39 48.91
CA THR A 14 30.37 -13.90 49.11
C THR A 14 30.32 -12.42 48.73
N GLY A 15 30.37 -11.45 49.65
CA GLY A 15 31.37 -11.27 50.70
C GLY A 15 32.43 -10.30 50.16
N ILE A 16 32.09 -9.02 49.95
CA ILE A 16 32.54 -7.90 50.80
C ILE A 16 33.97 -8.09 51.32
N GLN A 17 34.92 -7.40 50.69
CA GLN A 17 36.13 -6.88 51.33
C GLN A 17 36.54 -5.58 50.62
N SER A 18 36.75 -4.51 51.41
CA SER A 18 37.50 -3.30 51.05
C SER A 18 39.02 -3.63 51.11
N SER A 19 39.98 -2.83 50.66
CA SER A 19 40.08 -1.36 50.65
C SER A 19 41.19 -0.89 49.65
N PRO A 20 41.96 0.22 49.77
CA PRO A 20 42.01 1.23 48.70
C PRO A 20 43.42 1.52 48.11
N SER A 21 43.52 2.32 47.03
CA SER A 21 44.66 3.23 46.82
C SER A 21 44.49 4.25 45.67
N HIS A 22 44.53 5.54 46.05
CA HIS A 22 45.28 6.66 45.43
C HIS A 22 45.10 7.11 43.96
N THR A 23 44.49 8.32 43.82
CA THR A 23 44.93 9.53 43.07
C THR A 23 45.30 9.41 41.57
N LEU A 24 44.81 10.28 40.68
CA LEU A 24 45.01 11.74 40.57
C LEU A 24 43.75 12.40 39.94
N PHE A 25 43.12 13.48 40.45
CA PHE A 25 43.46 14.93 40.26
C PHE A 25 44.02 15.27 38.86
N THR A 26 43.49 16.17 38.02
CA THR A 26 43.00 17.55 38.26
C THR A 26 41.90 18.00 37.26
N PRO A 27 41.29 19.20 37.41
CA PRO A 27 40.07 19.65 36.68
C PRO A 27 40.32 20.83 35.69
N ILE A 28 39.31 21.70 35.46
CA ILE A 28 39.35 23.05 34.81
C ILE A 28 39.17 23.04 33.27
N SER A 29 38.37 23.91 32.61
CA SER A 29 37.25 24.78 33.05
C SER A 29 36.42 25.30 31.85
N ARG A 30 35.35 26.06 32.15
CA ARG A 30 34.57 26.87 31.18
C ARG A 30 35.43 27.95 30.49
N THR A 31 35.26 28.06 29.17
CA THR A 31 35.14 29.25 28.26
C THR A 31 35.34 28.68 26.85
N TRP A 32 34.51 28.98 25.85
CA TRP A 32 34.51 30.23 25.09
C TRP A 32 33.10 30.61 24.62
N LEU A 33 32.89 31.91 24.39
CA LEU A 33 31.64 32.51 23.91
C LEU A 33 31.91 33.30 22.61
N LEU A 34 30.86 33.43 21.79
CA LEU A 34 30.62 34.48 20.77
C LEU A 34 31.47 34.52 19.47
N ARG A 35 30.83 34.11 18.36
CA ARG A 35 30.67 34.82 17.06
C ARG A 35 29.96 33.86 16.07
N SER A 36 28.92 34.20 15.30
CA SER A 36 28.29 35.50 14.98
C SER A 36 26.80 35.37 14.62
N PHE A 37 26.07 36.49 14.65
CA PHE A 37 24.77 36.74 13.96
C PHE A 37 25.04 37.47 12.61
N SER A 38 24.10 37.82 11.70
CA SER A 38 22.62 37.87 11.68
C SER A 38 22.11 37.63 10.22
N CYS A 39 20.96 37.01 9.97
CA CYS A 39 19.61 37.62 9.80
C CYS A 39 19.44 38.62 8.62
N HIS A 40 18.65 38.20 7.61
CA HIS A 40 17.80 38.99 6.69
C HIS A 40 16.85 37.98 6.01
N SER A 41 15.51 38.03 5.96
CA SER A 41 14.44 39.04 6.04
C SER A 41 13.72 39.24 4.69
N GLN A 42 12.45 39.65 4.78
CA GLN A 42 11.39 39.53 3.77
C GLN A 42 11.27 40.76 2.84
N GLU A 43 10.24 40.70 1.99
CA GLU A 43 9.62 41.78 1.18
C GLU A 43 10.31 42.17 -0.14
N SER A 44 9.64 42.92 -1.04
CA SER A 44 8.37 42.67 -1.76
C SER A 44 8.24 43.75 -2.86
N LEU A 45 7.49 43.49 -3.94
CA LEU A 45 6.88 44.45 -4.89
C LEU A 45 7.70 45.68 -5.38
N VAL A 46 7.73 45.91 -6.70
CA VAL A 46 7.11 47.10 -7.33
C VAL A 46 7.18 47.05 -8.86
N ILE A 47 6.16 47.65 -9.47
CA ILE A 47 5.91 47.79 -10.90
C ILE A 47 6.82 48.85 -11.52
N GLN A 48 7.30 48.65 -12.75
CA GLN A 48 7.61 49.79 -13.63
C GLN A 48 7.16 49.56 -15.08
N ARG A 49 6.18 50.37 -15.50
CA ARG A 49 5.82 50.59 -16.91
C ARG A 49 6.92 51.39 -17.59
N SER A 50 7.23 51.06 -18.85
CA SER A 50 7.68 52.04 -19.84
C SER A 50 6.72 52.05 -21.02
N ARG A 51 6.64 53.20 -21.73
CA ARG A 51 5.55 53.54 -22.65
C ARG A 51 6.12 54.29 -23.86
N ASN A 52 5.52 54.06 -25.03
CA ASN A 52 5.75 54.78 -26.29
C ASN A 52 7.12 54.46 -26.95
N VAL A 53 7.33 54.55 -28.28
CA VAL A 53 6.69 55.37 -29.32
C VAL A 53 6.46 54.57 -30.62
N LEU A 54 5.35 54.85 -31.32
CA LEU A 54 5.04 54.42 -32.70
C LEU A 54 5.59 55.46 -33.70
N PRO A 55 6.01 55.04 -34.91
CA PRO A 55 5.32 55.62 -36.07
C PRO A 55 5.10 54.68 -37.28
N GLN A 56 3.90 54.86 -37.88
CA GLN A 56 3.59 54.86 -39.32
C GLN A 56 3.81 53.58 -40.16
N ALA A 57 2.69 53.09 -40.72
CA ALA A 57 2.66 52.24 -41.92
C ALA A 57 2.86 53.09 -43.20
N PRO A 58 3.17 52.47 -44.35
CA PRO A 58 2.07 52.19 -45.27
C PRO A 58 2.12 50.86 -46.05
N LEU A 59 0.92 50.31 -46.26
CA LEU A 59 0.38 49.58 -47.42
C LEU A 59 1.27 48.74 -48.38
N ARG A 60 0.72 47.53 -48.67
CA ARG A 60 0.81 46.75 -49.92
C ARG A 60 2.18 46.12 -50.30
N LYS A 61 2.23 44.79 -50.25
CA LYS A 61 1.84 43.90 -51.37
C LYS A 61 1.77 42.43 -50.90
N PHE A 62 0.81 41.67 -51.42
CA PHE A 62 0.90 40.21 -51.42
C PHE A 62 2.06 39.82 -52.34
N GLN A 63 3.06 39.11 -51.83
CA GLN A 63 3.98 38.33 -52.63
C GLN A 63 4.14 36.95 -52.00
N PHE A 64 4.03 35.94 -52.85
CA PHE A 64 4.17 34.52 -52.52
C PHE A 64 5.49 34.26 -51.80
N ARG A 65 5.47 33.49 -50.71
CA ARG A 65 6.70 32.91 -50.18
C ARG A 65 7.17 31.81 -51.13
N THR A 66 8.22 32.12 -51.88
CA THR A 66 9.06 31.12 -52.53
C THR A 66 9.66 30.20 -51.47
N PHE A 67 9.26 28.92 -51.46
CA PHE A 67 10.01 27.91 -50.73
C PHE A 67 11.27 27.57 -51.52
N SER A 68 12.39 28.14 -51.06
CA SER A 68 13.70 27.88 -51.64
C SER A 68 14.34 26.66 -50.98
N GLN A 69 14.99 25.85 -51.82
CA GLN A 69 16.00 24.84 -51.47
C GLN A 69 15.56 23.67 -50.58
N SER A 70 15.39 22.53 -51.26
CA SER A 70 15.42 21.18 -50.72
C SER A 70 16.56 20.96 -49.73
N THR A 71 16.22 20.78 -48.45
CA THR A 71 17.08 20.04 -47.53
C THR A 71 16.79 18.55 -47.70
N THR A 72 17.80 17.76 -48.04
CA THR A 72 17.72 16.30 -48.14
C THR A 72 17.54 15.69 -46.75
N ARG A 73 16.30 15.68 -46.25
CA ARG A 73 15.92 14.91 -45.08
C ARG A 73 15.89 13.43 -45.44
N SER A 74 16.87 12.68 -44.98
CA SER A 74 16.73 11.22 -44.90
C SER A 74 15.60 10.91 -43.92
N PHE A 75 14.58 10.20 -44.39
CA PHE A 75 13.53 9.67 -43.53
C PHE A 75 14.14 8.67 -42.55
N ARG A 76 14.34 9.09 -41.29
CA ARG A 76 14.56 8.13 -40.21
C ARG A 76 13.22 7.54 -39.81
N GLN A 77 13.09 6.22 -39.97
CA GLN A 77 11.93 5.47 -39.51
C GLN A 77 11.62 5.78 -38.05
N SER A 78 10.34 6.02 -37.73
CA SER A 78 9.92 6.19 -36.34
C SER A 78 9.93 4.82 -35.62
N PRO A 79 10.25 4.77 -34.31
CA PRO A 79 10.27 3.51 -33.57
C PRO A 79 8.89 2.84 -33.41
N ILE A 80 7.82 3.50 -33.84
CA ILE A 80 6.46 2.97 -33.90
C ILE A 80 6.31 1.95 -35.05
N VAL A 81 6.98 2.18 -36.20
CA VAL A 81 6.88 1.31 -37.39
C VAL A 81 7.41 -0.10 -37.11
N GLN A 82 8.41 -0.24 -36.24
CA GLN A 82 8.98 -1.55 -35.86
C GLN A 82 8.02 -2.45 -35.05
N LYS A 83 6.89 -1.92 -34.56
CA LYS A 83 5.88 -2.68 -33.79
C LYS A 83 4.63 -3.06 -34.58
N LEU A 84 4.46 -2.55 -35.79
CA LEU A 84 3.33 -2.92 -36.65
C LEU A 84 3.67 -4.20 -37.41
N LYS A 85 2.66 -5.03 -37.70
CA LYS A 85 2.81 -6.16 -38.63
C LYS A 85 3.35 -5.61 -39.96
N PRO A 86 4.31 -6.29 -40.62
CA PRO A 86 4.74 -5.87 -41.94
C PRO A 86 3.52 -5.85 -42.88
N TYR A 87 3.36 -4.76 -43.61
CA TYR A 87 2.37 -4.65 -44.68
C TYR A 87 2.63 -5.78 -45.69
N GLY A 88 1.58 -6.51 -46.09
CA GLY A 88 1.75 -7.75 -46.85
C GLY A 88 2.20 -8.96 -46.02
N ALA A 89 1.71 -9.13 -44.79
CA ALA A 89 1.97 -10.33 -43.96
C ALA A 89 1.35 -11.64 -44.52
N ASP A 90 0.54 -11.56 -45.57
CA ASP A 90 0.16 -12.71 -46.40
C ASP A 90 1.37 -13.13 -47.25
N ASN A 91 1.68 -14.43 -47.33
CA ASN A 91 2.84 -14.99 -48.06
C ASN A 91 2.79 -14.84 -49.61
N LYS A 92 2.10 -13.84 -50.15
CA LYS A 92 1.98 -13.55 -51.58
C LYS A 92 2.94 -12.40 -51.93
N PRO A 93 3.88 -12.57 -52.88
CA PRO A 93 4.78 -11.50 -53.26
C PRO A 93 3.99 -10.34 -53.87
N GLU A 94 4.30 -9.11 -53.43
CA GLU A 94 3.70 -7.90 -53.99
C GLU A 94 3.98 -7.80 -55.50
N LYS A 95 2.90 -7.68 -56.28
CA LYS A 95 2.96 -7.65 -57.76
C LYS A 95 3.08 -6.22 -58.33
N GLY A 96 2.84 -5.20 -57.50
CA GLY A 96 2.74 -3.81 -57.92
C GLY A 96 1.50 -3.51 -58.77
N LEU A 97 1.30 -2.23 -59.11
CA LEU A 97 0.22 -1.75 -59.96
C LEU A 97 0.74 -1.58 -61.40
N LYS A 98 -0.03 -2.05 -62.39
CA LYS A 98 0.28 -1.82 -63.80
C LYS A 98 -0.18 -0.42 -64.22
N PHE A 99 0.70 0.32 -64.88
CA PHE A 99 0.41 1.65 -65.46
C PHE A 99 0.30 1.64 -67.00
N GLN A 100 0.65 0.53 -67.64
CA GLN A 100 0.53 0.27 -69.09
C GLN A 100 0.20 -1.21 -69.33
N ASP A 101 -0.42 -1.51 -70.47
CA ASP A 101 -0.81 -2.87 -70.87
C ASP A 101 0.40 -3.79 -71.14
N ALA A 102 1.47 -3.21 -71.68
CA ALA A 102 2.73 -3.89 -71.99
C ALA A 102 3.89 -3.44 -71.06
N ASP A 103 4.91 -4.27 -70.94
CA ASP A 103 6.16 -3.94 -70.24
C ASP A 103 7.07 -3.07 -71.11
N LEU A 104 7.78 -2.11 -70.50
CA LEU A 104 8.64 -1.16 -71.20
C LEU A 104 9.79 -1.88 -71.90
N SER A 105 10.11 -1.42 -73.11
CA SER A 105 11.23 -1.94 -73.90
C SER A 105 12.58 -1.52 -73.30
N ARG A 106 13.66 -2.22 -73.68
CA ARG A 106 15.01 -1.90 -73.18
C ARG A 106 15.44 -0.46 -73.50
N GLU A 107 15.01 0.05 -74.65
CA GLU A 107 15.32 1.41 -75.12
C GLU A 107 14.63 2.46 -74.25
N GLN A 108 13.35 2.25 -73.92
CA GLN A 108 12.58 3.13 -73.02
C GLN A 108 13.17 3.13 -71.61
N ILE A 109 13.63 1.96 -71.12
CA ILE A 109 14.25 1.82 -69.81
C ILE A 109 15.60 2.57 -69.76
N VAL A 110 16.41 2.51 -70.82
CA VAL A 110 17.65 3.30 -70.93
C VAL A 110 17.37 4.80 -71.00
N SER A 111 16.27 5.25 -71.61
CA SER A 111 15.89 6.68 -71.57
C SER A 111 15.41 7.16 -70.19
N ILE A 112 14.89 6.26 -69.35
CA ILE A 112 14.38 6.58 -68.00
C ILE A 112 15.51 6.56 -66.95
N PHE A 113 16.34 5.52 -66.95
CA PHE A 113 17.39 5.31 -65.93
C PHE A 113 18.81 5.67 -66.40
N GLY A 114 18.94 6.18 -67.64
CA GLY A 114 20.23 6.58 -68.21
C GLY A 114 21.16 5.42 -68.58
N SER A 115 22.46 5.72 -68.66
CA SER A 115 23.49 4.80 -69.16
C SER A 115 23.74 3.57 -68.28
N HIS A 116 23.37 3.61 -67.00
CA HIS A 116 23.57 2.54 -66.02
C HIS A 116 22.22 1.90 -65.64
N ALA A 117 21.36 1.68 -66.64
CA ALA A 117 20.00 1.20 -66.44
C ALA A 117 19.93 -0.24 -65.88
N PRO A 118 18.99 -0.53 -64.96
CA PRO A 118 18.75 -1.87 -64.44
C PRO A 118 18.26 -2.88 -65.51
N PRO A 119 18.37 -4.20 -65.26
CA PRO A 119 17.81 -5.23 -66.12
C PRO A 119 16.32 -5.03 -66.38
N THR A 120 15.84 -5.32 -67.60
CA THR A 120 14.48 -4.91 -68.04
C THR A 120 13.35 -5.50 -67.21
N GLN A 121 13.50 -6.73 -66.72
CA GLN A 121 12.52 -7.38 -65.84
C GLN A 121 12.47 -6.71 -64.45
N PHE A 122 13.65 -6.39 -63.88
CA PHE A 122 13.74 -5.69 -62.60
C PHE A 122 13.23 -4.25 -62.70
N ALA A 123 13.61 -3.51 -63.75
CA ALA A 123 13.18 -2.13 -63.99
C ALA A 123 11.65 -2.00 -64.06
N ASN A 124 11.00 -2.84 -64.88
CA ASN A 124 9.53 -2.87 -64.98
C ASN A 124 8.87 -3.28 -63.65
N ARG A 125 9.45 -4.25 -62.93
CA ARG A 125 8.95 -4.66 -61.61
C ARG A 125 9.07 -3.55 -60.56
N LEU A 126 10.21 -2.86 -60.51
CA LEU A 126 10.45 -1.72 -59.64
C LEU A 126 9.42 -0.61 -59.91
N LEU A 127 9.23 -0.22 -61.18
CA LEU A 127 8.24 0.80 -61.56
C LEU A 127 6.81 0.41 -61.17
N ARG A 128 6.40 -0.85 -61.36
CA ARG A 128 5.07 -1.35 -60.93
C ARG A 128 4.90 -1.30 -59.41
N VAL A 129 5.90 -1.72 -58.64
CA VAL A 129 5.86 -1.67 -57.17
C VAL A 129 5.79 -0.22 -56.69
N LEU A 130 6.66 0.66 -57.20
CA LEU A 130 6.64 2.08 -56.87
C LEU A 130 5.31 2.74 -57.22
N HIS A 131 4.73 2.46 -58.40
CA HIS A 131 3.44 3.01 -58.80
C HIS A 131 2.29 2.58 -57.88
N GLY A 132 2.28 1.30 -57.46
CA GLY A 132 1.31 0.83 -56.46
C GLY A 132 1.50 1.48 -55.09
N ARG A 133 2.74 1.58 -54.60
CA ARG A 133 3.04 2.24 -53.30
C ARG A 133 2.76 3.75 -53.31
N ARG A 134 2.88 4.43 -54.47
CA ARG A 134 2.44 5.83 -54.67
C ARG A 134 0.93 5.95 -54.51
N HIS A 135 0.16 5.11 -55.22
CA HIS A 135 -1.30 5.08 -55.18
C HIS A 135 -1.85 4.76 -53.78
N ASP A 136 -1.20 3.85 -53.05
CA ASP A 136 -1.65 3.38 -51.74
C ASP A 136 -1.15 4.23 -50.56
N GLY A 137 -0.32 5.26 -50.79
CA GLY A 137 0.27 6.08 -49.73
C GLY A 137 1.29 5.33 -48.84
N THR A 138 2.01 4.35 -49.40
CA THR A 138 2.88 3.39 -48.68
C THR A 138 4.36 3.42 -49.10
N LEU A 139 4.82 4.58 -49.61
CA LEU A 139 6.23 4.81 -49.99
C LEU A 139 7.21 4.85 -48.81
N ASP A 140 6.71 5.10 -47.60
CA ASP A 140 7.48 5.15 -46.35
C ASP A 140 7.84 3.75 -45.80
N LEU A 141 7.10 2.73 -46.23
CA LEU A 141 7.28 1.35 -45.82
C LEU A 141 8.42 0.66 -46.58
N PRO A 142 9.14 -0.29 -45.96
CA PRO A 142 10.19 -1.05 -46.64
C PRO A 142 9.66 -1.73 -47.92
N LEU A 143 10.54 -1.82 -48.92
CA LEU A 143 10.25 -2.51 -50.18
C LEU A 143 10.27 -4.03 -49.97
N PRO A 144 9.65 -4.81 -50.89
CA PRO A 144 9.80 -6.26 -50.91
C PRO A 144 11.29 -6.66 -50.99
N LYS A 145 11.70 -7.67 -50.20
CA LYS A 145 13.12 -8.09 -50.04
C LYS A 145 13.83 -8.42 -51.36
N ASP A 146 13.08 -8.92 -52.33
CA ASP A 146 13.57 -9.23 -53.68
C ASP A 146 13.79 -7.97 -54.54
N VAL A 147 13.05 -6.89 -54.32
CA VAL A 147 13.34 -5.57 -54.89
C VAL A 147 14.52 -4.92 -54.17
N GLU A 148 14.51 -4.94 -52.84
CA GLU A 148 15.51 -4.28 -51.97
C GLU A 148 16.94 -4.80 -52.23
N SER A 149 17.09 -6.13 -52.36
CA SER A 149 18.39 -6.78 -52.62
C SER A 149 18.96 -6.56 -54.02
N GLU A 150 18.12 -6.31 -55.03
CA GLU A 150 18.57 -5.89 -56.36
C GLU A 150 18.78 -4.37 -56.46
N LEU A 151 17.96 -3.57 -55.76
CA LEU A 151 18.10 -2.12 -55.69
C LEU A 151 19.40 -1.69 -55.02
N ALA A 152 19.91 -2.46 -54.06
CA ALA A 152 21.23 -2.25 -53.45
C ALA A 152 22.40 -2.22 -54.48
N LYS A 153 22.22 -2.82 -55.67
CA LYS A 153 23.18 -2.79 -56.79
C LYS A 153 23.03 -1.55 -57.66
N PHE A 154 21.88 -0.87 -57.63
CA PHE A 154 21.50 0.24 -58.50
C PHE A 154 20.76 1.34 -57.71
N PRO A 155 21.42 2.03 -56.75
CA PRO A 155 20.76 2.94 -55.81
C PRO A 155 20.01 4.11 -56.49
N HIS A 156 20.51 4.61 -57.62
CA HIS A 156 19.89 5.69 -58.39
C HIS A 156 18.53 5.31 -59.01
N ALA A 157 18.27 4.02 -59.25
CA ALA A 157 17.06 3.56 -59.93
C ALA A 157 15.77 3.84 -59.14
N PHE A 158 15.83 3.98 -57.81
CA PHE A 158 14.65 4.32 -57.02
C PHE A 158 14.18 5.76 -57.30
N GLU A 159 15.10 6.73 -57.24
CA GLU A 159 14.78 8.15 -57.41
C GLU A 159 14.43 8.49 -58.86
N ASP A 160 15.18 7.95 -59.83
CA ASP A 160 14.90 8.19 -61.25
C ASP A 160 13.59 7.54 -61.69
N GLY A 161 13.27 6.34 -61.17
CA GLY A 161 11.99 5.68 -61.37
C GLY A 161 10.81 6.48 -60.79
N LEU A 162 10.93 7.00 -59.58
CA LEU A 162 9.93 7.90 -59.00
C LEU A 162 9.80 9.22 -59.78
N ARG A 163 10.91 9.80 -60.25
CA ARG A 163 10.90 11.03 -61.06
C ARG A 163 10.15 10.84 -62.37
N TYR A 164 10.42 9.75 -63.07
CA TYR A 164 9.68 9.37 -64.28
C TYR A 164 8.19 9.14 -63.99
N LEU A 165 7.86 8.35 -62.96
CA LEU A 165 6.46 8.06 -62.62
C LEU A 165 5.68 9.33 -62.23
N ARG A 166 6.30 10.29 -61.53
CA ARG A 166 5.67 11.58 -61.19
C ARG A 166 5.43 12.48 -62.41
N GLN A 167 6.28 12.40 -63.43
CA GLN A 167 6.15 13.17 -64.67
C GLN A 167 5.16 12.53 -65.67
N ALA A 168 5.20 11.21 -65.83
CA ALA A 168 4.36 10.48 -66.78
C ALA A 168 2.97 10.14 -66.22
N TYR A 169 2.86 9.91 -64.92
CA TYR A 169 1.64 9.53 -64.21
C TYR A 169 1.48 10.39 -62.94
N PRO A 170 1.08 11.67 -63.08
CA PRO A 170 0.82 12.55 -61.95
C PRO A 170 -0.33 11.97 -61.10
N ILE A 171 -0.05 11.81 -59.81
CA ILE A 171 -0.97 11.35 -58.76
C ILE A 171 -0.69 12.26 -57.57
N ASP A 172 -1.74 12.68 -56.86
CA ASP A 172 -1.58 13.37 -55.59
C ASP A 172 -1.15 12.36 -54.51
N GLU A 173 0.15 12.31 -54.25
CA GLU A 173 0.73 11.40 -53.26
C GLU A 173 0.37 11.82 -51.82
N ASP A 174 0.08 13.10 -51.59
CA ASP A 174 -0.31 13.61 -50.28
C ASP A 174 -1.77 13.24 -49.97
N GLU A 175 -2.67 13.31 -50.97
CA GLU A 175 -4.04 12.80 -50.88
C GLU A 175 -4.07 11.27 -50.67
N ALA A 176 -3.24 10.51 -51.38
CA ALA A 176 -3.11 9.06 -51.19
C ALA A 176 -2.63 8.68 -49.78
N ILE A 177 -1.69 9.45 -49.22
CA ILE A 177 -1.25 9.31 -47.82
C ILE A 177 -2.42 9.65 -46.87
N LEU A 178 -3.18 10.71 -47.14
CA LEU A 178 -4.32 11.09 -46.30
C LEU A 178 -5.41 10.01 -46.30
N TYR A 179 -5.80 9.46 -47.46
CA TYR A 179 -6.74 8.34 -47.54
C TYR A 179 -6.24 7.04 -46.89
N ARG A 180 -4.92 6.85 -46.77
CA ARG A 180 -4.36 5.75 -45.99
C ARG A 180 -4.48 6.02 -44.50
N ILE A 181 -4.12 7.22 -44.03
CA ILE A 181 -4.26 7.62 -42.63
C ILE A 181 -5.73 7.55 -42.22
N GLU A 182 -6.63 8.11 -43.03
CA GLU A 182 -8.08 8.08 -42.82
C GLU A 182 -8.56 6.64 -42.67
N ARG A 183 -8.15 5.68 -43.52
CA ARG A 183 -8.51 4.25 -43.35
C ARG A 183 -7.89 3.60 -42.10
N GLU A 184 -6.63 3.85 -41.79
CA GLU A 184 -5.94 3.31 -40.60
C GLU A 184 -6.48 3.91 -39.29
N GLU A 185 -7.03 5.12 -39.34
CA GLU A 185 -7.80 5.75 -38.28
C GLU A 185 -9.24 5.18 -38.25
N ASP A 186 -9.96 5.13 -39.37
CA ASP A 186 -11.36 4.66 -39.50
C ASP A 186 -11.58 3.26 -38.91
N GLU A 187 -10.64 2.33 -39.07
CA GLU A 187 -10.71 1.00 -38.43
C GLU A 187 -10.66 1.11 -36.89
N ARG A 188 -9.79 1.98 -36.36
CA ARG A 188 -9.66 2.22 -34.91
C ARG A 188 -10.81 3.07 -34.37
N GLU A 189 -11.33 4.00 -35.17
CA GLU A 189 -12.45 4.87 -34.84
C GLU A 189 -13.76 4.08 -34.84
N LYS A 190 -13.98 3.16 -35.79
CA LYS A 190 -15.15 2.25 -35.84
C LYS A 190 -15.21 1.30 -34.66
N ASP A 191 -14.08 0.78 -34.20
CA ASP A 191 -14.05 -0.10 -33.03
C ASP A 191 -14.36 0.66 -31.73
N HIS A 192 -14.06 1.98 -31.65
CA HIS A 192 -14.14 2.77 -30.41
C HIS A 192 -14.67 4.22 -30.57
N PRO A 193 -15.82 4.46 -31.24
CA PRO A 193 -16.28 5.82 -31.56
C PRO A 193 -16.62 6.64 -30.31
N SER A 194 -17.04 5.98 -29.24
CA SER A 194 -17.31 6.59 -27.93
C SER A 194 -16.04 7.12 -27.24
N VAL A 195 -14.89 6.48 -27.44
CA VAL A 195 -13.62 6.86 -26.78
C VAL A 195 -13.09 8.17 -27.36
N LEU A 196 -13.21 8.36 -28.67
CA LEU A 196 -12.82 9.58 -29.37
C LEU A 196 -13.71 10.76 -28.97
N MET A 197 -15.02 10.52 -28.89
CA MET A 197 -15.99 11.53 -28.48
C MET A 197 -15.81 11.98 -27.02
N GLN A 198 -15.49 11.05 -26.10
CA GLN A 198 -15.10 11.38 -24.73
C GLN A 198 -13.80 12.20 -24.71
N LYS A 199 -12.77 11.76 -25.44
CA LYS A 199 -11.47 12.46 -25.52
C LYS A 199 -11.62 13.88 -26.07
N GLY A 200 -12.54 14.09 -27.02
CA GLY A 200 -12.93 15.40 -27.56
C GLY A 200 -13.64 16.31 -26.54
N GLN A 201 -14.38 15.74 -25.59
CA GLN A 201 -14.98 16.46 -24.46
C GLN A 201 -13.94 16.80 -23.39
N ASP A 202 -13.06 15.86 -23.04
CA ASP A 202 -12.00 16.04 -22.03
C ASP A 202 -10.98 17.11 -22.44
N ILE A 203 -10.64 17.20 -23.74
CA ILE A 203 -9.79 18.27 -24.29
C ILE A 203 -10.56 19.57 -24.58
N GLY A 204 -11.86 19.63 -24.27
CA GLY A 204 -12.70 20.82 -24.38
C GLY A 204 -13.05 21.25 -25.81
N LEU A 205 -12.86 20.37 -26.80
CA LEU A 205 -13.07 20.67 -28.22
C LEU A 205 -14.56 20.84 -28.56
N TYR A 206 -15.44 20.09 -27.87
CA TYR A 206 -16.90 20.24 -27.97
C TYR A 206 -17.55 20.19 -26.60
N ARG A 207 -18.49 21.11 -26.34
CA ARG A 207 -19.39 21.01 -25.18
C ARG A 207 -20.53 20.05 -25.54
N ALA A 208 -20.82 19.08 -24.67
CA ALA A 208 -21.92 18.13 -24.87
C ALA A 208 -23.23 18.88 -25.18
N HIS A 209 -23.71 18.76 -26.41
CA HIS A 209 -24.99 19.34 -26.82
C HIS A 209 -26.13 18.59 -26.13
N LYS A 210 -27.09 19.33 -25.58
CA LYS A 210 -28.38 18.75 -25.21
C LYS A 210 -29.05 18.26 -26.49
N ALA A 211 -29.26 16.95 -26.60
CA ALA A 211 -29.94 16.36 -27.75
C ALA A 211 -31.43 16.81 -27.80
N PRO A 212 -32.06 16.83 -28.99
CA PRO A 212 -33.51 17.04 -29.13
C PRO A 212 -34.32 15.90 -28.50
N GLU A 213 -35.65 16.10 -28.41
CA GLU A 213 -36.61 15.18 -27.78
C GLU A 213 -36.88 13.89 -28.57
N GLU A 214 -35.86 13.06 -28.81
CA GLU A 214 -36.03 11.64 -29.18
C GLU A 214 -35.18 10.75 -28.26
N GLN A 215 -35.72 9.59 -27.89
CA GLN A 215 -35.30 8.82 -26.71
C GLN A 215 -33.87 8.29 -26.81
N TYR A 216 -32.94 8.93 -26.09
CA TYR A 216 -31.58 8.44 -25.87
C TYR A 216 -31.36 8.11 -24.39
N TYR A 217 -31.35 6.82 -24.05
CA TYR A 217 -31.00 6.32 -22.71
C TYR A 217 -29.50 6.02 -22.61
N GLY A 218 -28.69 7.07 -22.43
CA GLY A 218 -27.30 6.93 -21.97
C GLY A 218 -27.25 6.70 -20.45
N PRO A 219 -26.36 5.84 -19.93
CA PRO A 219 -26.33 5.51 -18.50
C PRO A 219 -25.91 6.70 -17.64
N GLN A 220 -26.71 7.03 -16.63
CA GLN A 220 -26.44 8.10 -15.66
C GLN A 220 -25.41 7.68 -14.59
N SER A 221 -24.32 7.04 -15.01
CA SER A 221 -23.24 6.51 -14.16
C SER A 221 -21.85 6.86 -14.68
N GLY A 222 -21.63 8.14 -14.98
CA GLY A 222 -20.31 8.78 -15.09
C GLY A 222 -19.44 8.44 -16.31
N HIS A 223 -19.63 7.30 -16.96
CA HIS A 223 -18.81 6.81 -18.06
C HIS A 223 -19.66 6.15 -19.16
N TYR A 224 -19.30 6.43 -20.41
CA TYR A 224 -19.83 5.70 -21.58
C TYR A 224 -19.28 4.27 -21.55
N GLN A 225 -20.09 3.25 -21.91
CA GLN A 225 -19.75 1.81 -21.83
C GLN A 225 -19.62 1.19 -20.42
N ALA A 226 -20.24 1.74 -19.38
CA ALA A 226 -20.40 0.99 -18.12
C ALA A 226 -21.15 -0.34 -18.37
N GLU A 227 -20.65 -1.46 -17.82
CA GLU A 227 -21.32 -2.76 -17.96
C GLU A 227 -22.80 -2.64 -17.54
N LEU A 228 -23.71 -3.08 -18.42
CA LEU A 228 -25.12 -3.19 -18.06
C LEU A 228 -25.28 -4.27 -16.98
N SER A 229 -26.27 -4.09 -16.11
CA SER A 229 -26.58 -5.09 -15.10
C SER A 229 -27.08 -6.38 -15.76
N GLU A 230 -26.76 -7.53 -15.17
CA GLU A 230 -27.24 -8.84 -15.62
C GLU A 230 -28.76 -9.05 -15.35
N ARG A 231 -29.40 -8.13 -14.63
CA ARG A 231 -30.86 -8.14 -14.44
C ARG A 231 -31.55 -7.56 -15.66
N GLU A 232 -32.36 -8.39 -16.30
CA GLU A 232 -33.30 -8.00 -17.34
C GLU A 232 -34.16 -6.80 -16.86
N SER A 233 -34.14 -5.71 -17.63
CA SER A 233 -34.79 -4.41 -17.38
C SER A 233 -34.25 -3.47 -16.28
N ASP A 234 -33.05 -3.67 -15.71
CA ASP A 234 -32.46 -2.65 -14.80
C ASP A 234 -31.87 -1.47 -15.63
N PRO A 235 -32.40 -0.24 -15.51
CA PRO A 235 -31.87 0.92 -16.23
C PRO A 235 -30.56 1.47 -15.63
N TYR A 236 -30.18 0.99 -14.45
CA TYR A 236 -28.91 1.32 -13.82
C TYR A 236 -27.86 0.25 -14.17
N GLY A 237 -26.66 0.69 -14.55
CA GLY A 237 -25.54 -0.20 -14.83
C GLY A 237 -25.09 -1.01 -13.60
N LYS A 238 -24.12 -1.90 -13.79
CA LYS A 238 -23.63 -2.83 -12.77
C LYS A 238 -23.26 -2.11 -11.46
N SER A 239 -24.10 -2.30 -10.43
CA SER A 239 -24.00 -1.53 -9.20
C SER A 239 -22.79 -1.95 -8.36
N GLU A 240 -21.92 -0.99 -8.07
CA GLU A 240 -20.80 -1.13 -7.12
C GLU A 240 -21.29 -1.59 -5.73
N LEU A 241 -22.49 -1.19 -5.31
CA LEU A 241 -23.07 -1.65 -4.04
C LEU A 241 -23.49 -3.13 -4.10
N ASP A 242 -23.95 -3.62 -5.25
CA ASP A 242 -24.27 -5.03 -5.44
C ASP A 242 -22.99 -5.87 -5.55
N ARG A 243 -21.92 -5.35 -6.16
CA ARG A 243 -20.58 -5.99 -6.13
C ARG A 243 -20.05 -6.10 -4.69
N ILE A 244 -20.11 -5.02 -3.91
CA ILE A 244 -19.72 -5.00 -2.51
C ILE A 244 -20.61 -5.96 -1.69
N ARG A 245 -21.92 -6.05 -1.98
CA ARG A 245 -22.82 -7.00 -1.32
C ARG A 245 -22.43 -8.44 -1.62
N ALA A 246 -22.21 -8.79 -2.89
CA ALA A 246 -21.78 -10.12 -3.31
C ALA A 246 -20.41 -10.50 -2.71
N GLU A 247 -19.45 -9.58 -2.64
CA GLU A 247 -18.17 -9.82 -1.96
C GLU A 247 -18.36 -10.06 -0.45
N ASN A 248 -19.23 -9.29 0.20
CA ASN A 248 -19.59 -9.47 1.60
C ASN A 248 -20.37 -10.78 1.86
N GLU A 249 -21.12 -11.28 0.88
CA GLU A 249 -21.82 -12.58 0.91
C GLU A 249 -20.84 -13.73 0.77
N ALA A 250 -20.05 -13.75 -0.31
CA ALA A 250 -19.00 -14.75 -0.51
C ALA A 250 -17.96 -14.79 0.63
N ARG A 251 -17.67 -13.66 1.28
CA ARG A 251 -16.82 -13.61 2.48
C ARG A 251 -17.48 -14.20 3.72
N ARG A 252 -18.80 -14.03 3.90
CA ARG A 252 -19.57 -14.65 4.98
C ARG A 252 -19.68 -16.16 4.78
N GLU A 253 -19.97 -16.61 3.57
CA GLU A 253 -20.04 -18.04 3.22
C GLU A 253 -18.72 -18.77 3.47
N LYS A 254 -17.59 -18.20 3.04
CA LYS A 254 -16.25 -18.75 3.31
C LYS A 254 -15.98 -18.85 4.81
N GLU A 255 -16.27 -17.81 5.58
CA GLU A 255 -16.11 -17.81 7.04
C GLU A 255 -17.02 -18.85 7.73
N GLU A 256 -18.23 -19.07 7.21
CA GLU A 256 -19.17 -20.06 7.75
C GLU A 256 -18.77 -21.49 7.39
N ALA A 257 -18.22 -21.74 6.21
CA ALA A 257 -17.64 -23.02 5.82
C ALA A 257 -16.39 -23.36 6.65
N GLU A 258 -15.48 -22.40 6.86
CA GLU A 258 -14.30 -22.55 7.73
C GLU A 258 -14.70 -22.86 9.18
N LEU A 259 -15.67 -22.11 9.71
CA LEU A 259 -16.20 -22.32 11.07
C LEU A 259 -16.88 -23.69 11.20
N GLN A 260 -17.65 -24.12 10.21
CA GLN A 260 -18.30 -25.43 10.23
C GLN A 260 -17.27 -26.56 10.20
N ALA A 261 -16.29 -26.50 9.30
CA ALA A 261 -15.21 -27.50 9.23
C ALA A 261 -14.36 -27.55 10.52
N GLN A 262 -14.23 -26.45 11.26
CA GLN A 262 -13.60 -26.44 12.59
C GLN A 262 -14.48 -27.13 13.64
N ILE A 263 -15.79 -26.86 13.66
CA ILE A 263 -16.74 -27.50 14.56
C ILE A 263 -16.77 -29.02 14.31
N ASP A 264 -16.85 -29.46 13.06
CA ASP A 264 -16.91 -30.87 12.70
C ASP A 264 -15.63 -31.62 13.13
N LYS A 265 -14.45 -31.00 12.96
CA LYS A 265 -13.17 -31.56 13.45
C LYS A 265 -13.10 -31.68 14.97
N GLU A 266 -13.62 -30.70 15.71
CA GLU A 266 -13.65 -30.76 17.18
C GLU A 266 -14.70 -31.77 17.68
N MET A 267 -15.84 -31.89 17.00
CA MET A 267 -16.85 -32.92 17.27
C MET A 267 -16.30 -34.33 16.99
N GLU A 268 -15.59 -34.54 15.89
CA GLU A 268 -14.96 -35.83 15.57
C GLU A 268 -13.92 -36.25 16.64
N LYS A 269 -13.07 -35.31 17.09
CA LYS A 269 -12.14 -35.55 18.20
C LYS A 269 -12.87 -35.87 19.49
N ALA A 270 -13.88 -35.08 19.84
CA ALA A 270 -14.63 -35.25 21.07
C ALA A 270 -15.43 -36.57 21.07
N GLN A 271 -15.92 -37.01 19.91
CA GLN A 271 -16.53 -38.33 19.72
C GLN A 271 -15.51 -39.46 19.88
N LYS A 272 -14.31 -39.36 19.29
CA LYS A 272 -13.24 -40.35 19.50
C LYS A 272 -12.87 -40.49 20.99
N VAL A 273 -12.70 -39.37 21.70
CA VAL A 273 -12.44 -39.36 23.15
C VAL A 273 -13.62 -39.92 23.94
N HIS A 274 -14.86 -39.65 23.52
CA HIS A 274 -16.05 -40.22 24.13
C HIS A 274 -16.09 -41.75 23.94
N ASP A 275 -15.85 -42.25 22.73
CA ASP A 275 -15.83 -43.68 22.41
C ASP A 275 -14.70 -44.42 23.14
N GLU A 276 -13.51 -43.82 23.23
CA GLU A 276 -12.40 -44.32 24.05
C GLU A 276 -12.77 -44.38 25.54
N ARG A 277 -13.39 -43.33 26.07
CA ARG A 277 -13.88 -43.29 27.46
C ARG A 277 -14.98 -44.34 27.71
N SER A 278 -15.91 -44.51 26.78
CA SER A 278 -16.96 -45.54 26.85
C SER A 278 -16.37 -46.95 26.83
N ARG A 279 -15.37 -47.22 25.98
CA ARG A 279 -14.63 -48.49 25.96
C ARG A 279 -13.85 -48.73 27.26
N ALA A 280 -13.23 -47.69 27.84
CA ALA A 280 -12.52 -47.79 29.11
C ALA A 280 -13.46 -48.02 30.31
N LEU A 281 -14.63 -47.38 30.34
CA LEU A 281 -15.66 -47.62 31.35
C LEU A 281 -16.26 -49.03 31.23
N ALA A 282 -16.45 -49.55 30.02
CA ALA A 282 -16.87 -50.93 29.80
C ALA A 282 -15.84 -51.97 30.31
N GLN A 283 -14.56 -51.58 30.43
CA GLN A 283 -13.51 -52.39 31.05
C GLN A 283 -13.42 -52.23 32.58
N ARG A 284 -14.07 -51.23 33.18
CA ARG A 284 -14.03 -50.90 34.62
C ARG A 284 -15.41 -50.46 35.14
N PRO A 285 -16.36 -51.39 35.26
CA PRO A 285 -17.74 -51.07 35.65
C PRO A 285 -17.85 -50.46 37.05
N GLU A 286 -16.92 -50.74 37.97
CA GLU A 286 -16.97 -50.19 39.33
C GLU A 286 -16.75 -48.67 39.44
N GLN A 287 -16.29 -47.99 38.37
CA GLN A 287 -16.13 -46.53 38.34
C GLN A 287 -17.35 -45.78 37.74
N GLY A 288 -18.43 -46.50 37.44
CA GLY A 288 -19.57 -46.02 36.66
C GLY A 288 -20.54 -45.08 37.38
N LEU A 289 -20.14 -43.84 37.68
CA LEU A 289 -21.09 -42.75 38.00
C LEU A 289 -20.60 -41.32 37.72
N GLU A 290 -19.54 -41.14 36.94
CA GLU A 290 -19.24 -39.82 36.39
C GLU A 290 -20.17 -39.51 35.20
N THR A 291 -21.06 -38.54 35.38
CA THR A 291 -22.01 -38.08 34.35
C THR A 291 -21.29 -37.72 33.05
N ALA A 292 -21.40 -38.59 32.05
CA ALA A 292 -20.85 -38.32 30.72
C ALA A 292 -21.57 -37.10 30.13
N LYS A 293 -20.81 -36.02 29.89
CA LYS A 293 -21.35 -34.80 29.30
C LYS A 293 -21.74 -35.10 27.85
N GLU A 294 -23.03 -34.99 27.56
CA GLU A 294 -23.61 -35.28 26.24
C GLU A 294 -22.93 -34.49 25.12
N LEU A 295 -22.65 -35.19 24.02
CA LEU A 295 -21.94 -34.67 22.87
C LEU A 295 -22.90 -33.91 21.93
N ARG A 296 -23.17 -32.64 22.22
CA ARG A 296 -24.03 -31.78 21.37
C ARG A 296 -23.23 -30.84 20.47
N PRO A 297 -23.76 -30.48 19.27
CA PRO A 297 -23.20 -29.39 18.48
C PRO A 297 -23.32 -28.03 19.23
N PRO A 298 -22.47 -27.04 18.88
CA PRO A 298 -22.49 -25.74 19.53
C PRO A 298 -23.73 -24.92 19.17
N ASN A 299 -24.31 -24.26 20.17
CA ASN A 299 -25.47 -23.38 20.03
C ASN A 299 -25.10 -22.11 19.22
N SER A 300 -26.10 -21.37 18.74
CA SER A 300 -25.90 -20.11 17.98
C SER A 300 -24.96 -19.12 18.68
N PHE A 301 -25.10 -18.94 19.99
CA PHE A 301 -24.20 -18.13 20.80
C PHE A 301 -22.76 -18.67 20.83
N GLU A 302 -22.58 -19.99 20.98
CA GLU A 302 -21.26 -20.62 21.00
C GLU A 302 -20.58 -20.51 19.62
N ARG A 303 -21.34 -20.68 18.52
CA ARG A 303 -20.86 -20.42 17.14
C ARG A 303 -20.44 -18.95 16.95
N TRP A 304 -21.18 -18.00 17.51
CA TRP A 304 -20.83 -16.57 17.49
C TRP A 304 -19.55 -16.28 18.30
N VAL A 305 -19.39 -16.88 19.49
CA VAL A 305 -18.17 -16.77 20.31
C VAL A 305 -16.96 -17.39 19.59
N LEU A 306 -17.12 -18.55 18.95
CA LEU A 306 -16.08 -19.19 18.14
C LEU A 306 -15.68 -18.30 16.94
N ARG A 307 -16.66 -17.75 16.21
CA ARG A 307 -16.43 -16.79 15.12
C ARG A 307 -15.63 -15.57 15.60
N ALA A 308 -16.01 -14.99 16.73
CA ALA A 308 -15.30 -13.87 17.34
C ALA A 308 -13.86 -14.25 17.77
N ARG A 309 -13.66 -15.45 18.32
CA ARG A 309 -12.33 -15.98 18.65
C ARG A 309 -11.45 -16.13 17.41
N ASN A 310 -11.96 -16.72 16.33
CA ASN A 310 -11.22 -16.92 15.09
C ASN A 310 -10.84 -15.58 14.46
N ARG A 311 -11.76 -14.60 14.41
CA ARG A 311 -11.49 -13.22 13.96
C ARG A 311 -10.46 -12.49 14.83
N ALA A 312 -10.41 -12.80 16.13
CA ALA A 312 -9.49 -12.17 17.07
C ALA A 312 -8.11 -12.82 17.10
N GLN A 313 -7.95 -14.04 16.57
CA GLN A 313 -6.63 -14.64 16.38
C GLN A 313 -5.89 -13.93 15.25
N SER A 314 -4.63 -13.59 15.50
CA SER A 314 -3.76 -13.01 14.48
C SER A 314 -3.48 -14.03 13.38
N LYS A 315 -3.78 -13.69 12.11
CA LYS A 315 -3.40 -14.51 10.93
C LYS A 315 -1.90 -14.82 10.86
N LEU A 316 -1.09 -13.97 11.51
CA LEU A 316 0.33 -14.17 11.77
C LEU A 316 0.53 -15.26 12.83
N THR A 317 0.59 -16.52 12.41
CA THR A 317 1.03 -17.65 13.24
C THR A 317 2.55 -17.63 13.42
N LEU A 318 3.07 -18.33 14.44
CA LEU A 318 4.51 -18.48 14.66
C LEU A 318 5.25 -19.10 13.47
N GLU A 319 4.54 -19.90 12.67
CA GLU A 319 5.02 -20.60 11.48
C GLU A 319 5.01 -19.72 10.21
N SER A 320 4.43 -18.52 10.26
CA SER A 320 4.41 -17.62 9.12
C SER A 320 5.84 -17.19 8.73
N PRO A 321 6.20 -17.24 7.43
CA PRO A 321 7.56 -16.95 6.97
C PRO A 321 7.97 -15.51 7.27
N GLU A 322 7.00 -14.59 7.27
CA GLU A 322 7.19 -13.19 7.65
C GLU A 322 7.76 -13.04 9.06
N ILE A 323 7.15 -13.70 10.07
CA ILE A 323 7.65 -13.64 11.45
C ILE A 323 9.02 -14.33 11.55
N ALA A 324 9.17 -15.52 10.96
CA ALA A 324 10.42 -16.29 11.04
C ALA A 324 11.63 -15.49 10.55
N GLN A 325 11.46 -14.67 9.49
CA GLN A 325 12.54 -13.88 8.89
C GLN A 325 12.76 -12.50 9.54
N MET A 326 11.93 -12.06 10.49
CA MET A 326 12.11 -10.73 11.12
C MET A 326 13.35 -10.64 12.01
N SER A 327 14.28 -9.76 11.64
CA SER A 327 15.47 -9.44 12.45
C SER A 327 15.11 -8.86 13.82
N ILE A 328 15.98 -9.11 14.81
CA ILE A 328 15.83 -8.63 16.20
C ILE A 328 15.67 -7.10 16.24
N PHE A 329 16.45 -6.37 15.46
CA PHE A 329 16.38 -4.91 15.39
C PHE A 329 15.00 -4.42 14.88
N ARG A 330 14.46 -5.02 13.81
CA ARG A 330 13.16 -4.65 13.24
C ARG A 330 12.00 -4.89 14.20
N ARG A 331 12.14 -5.85 15.12
CA ARG A 331 11.17 -6.15 16.20
C ARG A 331 11.27 -5.16 17.38
N LEU A 332 12.49 -4.85 17.82
CA LEU A 332 12.72 -4.00 19.01
C LEU A 332 12.54 -2.52 18.70
N PHE A 333 13.05 -2.03 17.57
CA PHE A 333 13.17 -0.59 17.30
C PHE A 333 11.84 0.19 17.37
N PRO A 334 10.71 -0.27 16.80
CA PRO A 334 9.44 0.46 16.90
C PRO A 334 8.91 0.56 18.33
N SER A 335 9.10 -0.51 19.12
CA SER A 335 8.68 -0.54 20.53
C SER A 335 9.60 0.30 21.41
N LEU A 336 10.92 0.28 21.14
CA LEU A 336 11.90 1.13 21.83
C LEU A 336 11.63 2.62 21.58
N LEU A 337 11.36 3.00 20.33
CA LEU A 337 11.04 4.38 19.96
C LEU A 337 9.78 4.87 20.68
N LEU A 338 8.72 4.06 20.72
CA LEU A 338 7.50 4.42 21.44
C LEU A 338 7.75 4.54 22.95
N VAL A 339 8.48 3.60 23.56
CA VAL A 339 8.83 3.65 24.99
C VAL A 339 9.65 4.89 25.31
N ALA A 340 10.66 5.22 24.50
CA ALA A 340 11.47 6.43 24.68
C ALA A 340 10.61 7.70 24.57
N LEU A 341 9.71 7.77 23.58
CA LEU A 341 8.78 8.90 23.41
C LEU A 341 7.83 9.03 24.61
N LEU A 342 7.21 7.93 25.05
CA LEU A 342 6.27 7.94 26.17
C LEU A 342 6.95 8.27 27.51
N CYS A 343 8.16 7.76 27.77
CA CYS A 343 8.95 8.11 28.96
C CYS A 343 9.42 9.57 28.93
N GLY A 344 9.83 10.08 27.77
CA GLY A 344 10.14 11.51 27.61
C GLY A 344 8.91 12.39 27.81
N GLY A 345 7.77 11.99 27.25
CA GLY A 345 6.48 12.67 27.42
C GLY A 345 5.99 12.67 28.87
N SER A 346 6.13 11.56 29.60
CA SER A 346 5.74 11.47 31.01
C SER A 346 6.68 12.28 31.93
N TYR A 347 7.98 12.34 31.59
CA TYR A 347 8.92 13.23 32.28
C TYR A 347 8.57 14.71 32.05
N MET A 348 8.34 15.12 30.80
CA MET A 348 7.92 16.49 30.48
C MET A 348 6.58 16.85 31.12
N PHE A 349 5.63 15.91 31.14
CA PHE A 349 4.35 16.06 31.85
C PHE A 349 4.56 16.26 33.37
N ALA A 350 5.44 15.49 34.01
CA ALA A 350 5.73 15.66 35.43
C ALA A 350 6.29 17.05 35.77
N GLN A 351 7.16 17.60 34.92
CA GLN A 351 7.72 18.95 35.09
C GLN A 351 6.71 20.07 34.81
N ALA A 352 5.83 19.89 33.82
CA ALA A 352 4.81 20.88 33.45
C ALA A 352 3.54 20.81 34.32
N TRP A 353 3.38 19.76 35.14
CA TRP A 353 2.14 19.53 35.88
C TRP A 353 1.98 20.49 37.07
N THR A 354 0.93 21.30 37.04
CA THR A 354 0.48 22.12 38.18
C THR A 354 -0.77 21.52 38.83
N ARG A 355 -0.90 21.65 40.16
CA ARG A 355 -2.03 21.08 40.91
C ARG A 355 -3.31 21.92 40.66
N PRO A 356 -4.40 21.33 40.12
CA PRO A 356 -5.63 22.07 39.86
C PRO A 356 -6.34 22.47 41.16
N LYS A 357 -6.97 23.65 41.16
CA LYS A 357 -7.82 24.12 42.27
C LYS A 357 -9.01 23.16 42.45
N GLN A 358 -9.66 23.21 43.61
CA GLN A 358 -10.77 22.30 43.91
C GLN A 358 -12.05 22.63 43.10
N SER A 359 -12.26 23.92 42.80
CA SER A 359 -13.32 24.43 41.92
C SER A 359 -13.29 23.84 40.50
N ASP A 360 -12.09 23.53 40.01
CA ASP A 360 -11.84 23.21 38.60
C ASP A 360 -11.93 21.69 38.35
N ARG A 361 -12.40 20.91 39.35
CA ARG A 361 -12.46 19.44 39.32
C ARG A 361 -13.87 18.97 39.04
N LEU A 362 -14.00 17.95 38.18
CA LEU A 362 -15.27 17.24 37.94
C LEU A 362 -15.90 16.68 39.23
N PHE A 363 -15.08 16.28 40.20
CA PHE A 363 -15.52 15.77 41.50
C PHE A 363 -14.82 16.54 42.63
N PRO A 364 -15.33 17.71 43.06
CA PRO A 364 -14.68 18.55 44.08
C PRO A 364 -14.53 17.88 45.45
N GLY A 365 -15.42 16.94 45.81
CA GLY A 365 -15.43 16.25 47.10
C GLY A 365 -14.47 15.07 47.23
N VAL A 366 -13.76 14.69 46.15
CA VAL A 366 -12.83 13.54 46.16
C VAL A 366 -11.38 14.04 46.22
N SER A 367 -10.54 13.38 47.04
CA SER A 367 -9.11 13.72 47.08
C SER A 367 -8.44 13.43 45.74
N LEU A 368 -7.39 14.20 45.40
CA LEU A 368 -6.75 14.08 44.09
C LEU A 368 -6.15 12.67 43.88
N SER A 369 -5.69 12.04 44.96
CA SER A 369 -5.10 10.69 44.97
C SER A 369 -6.13 9.58 44.78
N VAL A 370 -7.29 9.69 45.43
CA VAL A 370 -8.41 8.76 45.20
C VAL A 370 -8.96 8.93 43.79
N ALA A 371 -9.03 10.16 43.27
CA ALA A 371 -9.48 10.41 41.90
C ALA A 371 -8.52 9.80 40.85
N THR A 372 -7.20 9.91 41.00
CA THR A 372 -6.24 9.34 40.05
C THR A 372 -6.15 7.83 40.14
N ILE A 373 -5.97 7.28 41.33
CA ILE A 373 -5.83 5.84 41.53
C ILE A 373 -7.16 5.12 41.28
N GLY A 374 -8.29 5.70 41.72
CA GLY A 374 -9.62 5.22 41.38
C GLY A 374 -9.87 5.19 39.88
N THR A 375 -9.39 6.19 39.13
CA THR A 375 -9.45 6.20 37.66
C THR A 375 -8.59 5.08 37.06
N LEU A 376 -7.34 4.88 37.51
CA LEU A 376 -6.49 3.79 37.05
C LEU A 376 -7.12 2.41 37.33
N ILE A 377 -7.69 2.21 38.52
CA ILE A 377 -8.39 0.97 38.90
C ILE A 377 -9.63 0.78 38.02
N ALA A 378 -10.45 1.82 37.81
CA ALA A 378 -11.64 1.77 36.96
C ALA A 378 -11.29 1.45 35.50
N MET A 379 -10.23 2.04 34.94
CA MET A 379 -9.77 1.72 33.57
C MET A 379 -9.32 0.26 33.45
N ASN A 380 -8.56 -0.25 34.42
CA ASN A 380 -8.15 -1.66 34.45
C ASN A 380 -9.35 -2.61 34.56
N ALA A 381 -10.32 -2.30 35.44
CA ALA A 381 -11.54 -3.07 35.59
C ALA A 381 -12.43 -3.03 34.33
N ALA A 382 -12.56 -1.87 33.69
CA ALA A 382 -13.29 -1.72 32.43
C ALA A 382 -12.67 -2.54 31.29
N ILE A 383 -11.33 -2.57 31.19
CA ILE A 383 -10.62 -3.39 30.20
C ILE A 383 -10.74 -4.88 30.52
N TRP A 384 -10.71 -5.28 31.79
CA TRP A 384 -11.01 -6.66 32.21
C TRP A 384 -12.44 -7.10 31.88
N LEU A 385 -13.42 -6.20 32.01
CA LEU A 385 -14.79 -6.43 31.55
C LEU A 385 -14.88 -6.48 30.02
N ALA A 386 -14.14 -5.64 29.30
CA ALA A 386 -14.08 -5.69 27.84
C ALA A 386 -13.52 -7.03 27.32
N TRP A 387 -12.59 -7.67 28.05
CA TRP A 387 -12.15 -9.04 27.77
C TRP A 387 -13.25 -10.11 27.92
N LYS A 388 -14.40 -9.81 28.54
CA LYS A 388 -15.58 -10.70 28.57
C LYS A 388 -16.49 -10.52 27.36
N PHE A 389 -16.32 -9.46 26.57
CA PHE A 389 -17.19 -9.14 25.42
C PHE A 389 -16.52 -9.52 24.10
N PRO A 390 -16.98 -10.58 23.39
CA PRO A 390 -16.28 -11.12 22.22
C PRO A 390 -15.97 -10.14 21.08
N PRO A 391 -16.83 -9.14 20.75
CA PRO A 391 -16.50 -8.13 19.74
C PRO A 391 -15.26 -7.30 20.04
N CYS A 392 -14.89 -7.12 21.32
CA CYS A 392 -13.69 -6.39 21.70
C CYS A 392 -12.39 -7.19 21.53
N TRP A 393 -12.45 -8.53 21.38
CA TRP A 393 -11.26 -9.38 21.39
C TRP A 393 -10.27 -9.08 20.26
N SER A 394 -10.73 -8.67 19.07
CA SER A 394 -9.84 -8.30 17.96
C SER A 394 -9.02 -7.04 18.27
N LEU A 395 -9.64 -6.04 18.91
CA LEU A 395 -8.97 -4.82 19.38
C LEU A 395 -8.03 -5.12 20.55
N LEU A 396 -8.49 -5.90 21.52
CA LEU A 396 -7.75 -6.23 22.73
C LEU A 396 -6.54 -7.13 22.45
N ASN A 397 -6.64 -8.13 21.57
CA ASN A 397 -5.50 -8.94 21.14
C ASN A 397 -4.44 -8.14 20.35
N LYS A 398 -4.84 -7.06 19.67
CA LYS A 398 -3.94 -6.23 18.86
C LYS A 398 -3.23 -5.14 19.67
N TYR A 399 -3.92 -4.55 20.65
CA TYR A 399 -3.43 -3.36 21.39
C TYR A 399 -3.29 -3.55 22.91
N PHE A 400 -3.89 -4.58 23.51
CA PHE A 400 -3.89 -4.81 24.96
C PHE A 400 -3.26 -6.17 25.35
N LEU A 401 -2.61 -6.85 24.40
CA LEU A 401 -1.90 -8.09 24.61
C LEU A 401 -0.55 -7.99 23.89
N PHE A 402 0.55 -8.15 24.63
CA PHE A 402 1.90 -8.08 24.07
C PHE A 402 2.42 -9.48 23.73
N VAL A 403 2.83 -9.70 22.47
CA VAL A 403 3.45 -10.95 22.00
C VAL A 403 4.77 -10.65 21.26
N PRO A 404 5.92 -11.24 21.65
CA PRO A 404 7.21 -11.04 20.98
C PRO A 404 7.26 -11.50 19.50
N ALA A 405 6.31 -12.32 19.07
CA ALA A 405 6.15 -12.79 17.70
C ALA A 405 5.71 -11.67 16.73
N TYR A 406 4.74 -10.84 17.15
CA TYR A 406 4.18 -9.73 16.35
C TYR A 406 4.14 -8.43 17.19
N PRO A 407 5.28 -7.76 17.39
CA PRO A 407 5.36 -6.61 18.30
C PRO A 407 4.71 -5.35 17.71
N TYR A 408 3.40 -5.20 17.90
CA TYR A 408 2.71 -3.92 17.69
C TYR A 408 3.19 -2.93 18.75
N ALA A 409 3.88 -1.84 18.36
CA ALA A 409 4.46 -0.90 19.32
C ALA A 409 3.44 -0.41 20.38
N LEU A 410 2.23 -0.01 19.94
CA LEU A 410 1.15 0.44 20.84
C LEU A 410 0.70 -0.60 21.88
N SER A 411 0.92 -1.90 21.63
CA SER A 411 0.64 -2.95 22.63
C SER A 411 1.53 -2.85 23.87
N MET A 412 2.68 -2.17 23.78
CA MET A 412 3.54 -1.88 24.93
C MET A 412 2.87 -0.96 25.96
N LEU A 413 1.97 -0.07 25.52
CA LEU A 413 1.18 0.79 26.41
C LEU A 413 -0.11 0.11 26.88
N GLY A 414 -0.85 -0.54 25.97
CA GLY A 414 -2.14 -1.13 26.33
C GLY A 414 -2.03 -2.38 27.22
N ASN A 415 -0.95 -3.17 27.12
CA ASN A 415 -0.79 -4.35 28.00
C ASN A 415 -0.71 -3.99 29.50
N LEU A 416 -0.28 -2.76 29.84
CA LEU A 416 -0.21 -2.26 31.21
C LEU A 416 -1.56 -2.23 31.92
N PHE A 417 -2.66 -2.21 31.16
CA PHE A 417 -4.04 -2.17 31.69
C PHE A 417 -4.77 -3.52 31.62
N SER A 418 -4.11 -4.55 31.11
CA SER A 418 -4.75 -5.81 30.68
C SER A 418 -4.45 -6.94 31.67
N HIS A 419 -5.48 -7.71 32.06
CA HIS A 419 -5.37 -8.73 33.13
C HIS A 419 -6.09 -10.03 32.74
N GLN A 420 -5.40 -11.18 32.79
CA GLN A 420 -5.95 -12.50 32.45
C GLN A 420 -7.00 -13.00 33.45
N THR A 421 -6.72 -12.90 34.75
CA THR A 421 -7.56 -13.46 35.82
C THR A 421 -8.01 -12.38 36.79
N LEU A 422 -9.17 -12.59 37.42
CA LEU A 422 -9.69 -11.68 38.44
C LEU A 422 -8.71 -11.56 39.62
N TRP A 423 -8.09 -12.67 40.03
CA TRP A 423 -7.07 -12.67 41.09
C TRP A 423 -5.86 -11.80 40.75
N HIS A 424 -5.35 -11.89 39.51
CA HIS A 424 -4.23 -11.05 39.06
C HIS A 424 -4.61 -9.56 39.04
N LEU A 425 -5.84 -9.23 38.61
CA LEU A 425 -6.35 -7.86 38.69
C LEU A 425 -6.44 -7.38 40.16
N THR A 426 -7.09 -8.14 41.04
CA THR A 426 -7.30 -7.78 42.44
C THR A 426 -5.99 -7.54 43.18
N MET A 427 -4.97 -8.38 42.97
CA MET A 427 -3.66 -8.21 43.61
C MET A 427 -2.91 -6.97 43.12
N ASN A 428 -2.92 -6.69 41.81
CA ASN A 428 -2.32 -5.47 41.27
C ASN A 428 -3.04 -4.21 41.76
N MET A 429 -4.37 -4.18 41.70
CA MET A 429 -5.15 -3.01 42.08
C MET A 429 -5.17 -2.79 43.60
N GLY A 430 -5.16 -3.86 44.40
CA GLY A 430 -5.03 -3.80 45.86
C GLY A 430 -3.67 -3.22 46.29
N ALA A 431 -2.57 -3.72 45.71
CA ALA A 431 -1.24 -3.18 45.95
C ALA A 431 -1.11 -1.71 45.47
N LEU A 432 -1.71 -1.36 44.32
CA LEU A 432 -1.77 0.02 43.83
C LEU A 432 -2.55 0.95 44.77
N ALA A 433 -3.65 0.48 45.37
CA ALA A 433 -4.38 1.25 46.36
C ALA A 433 -3.57 1.45 47.65
N ILE A 434 -2.99 0.38 48.20
CA ILE A 434 -2.26 0.39 49.47
C ILE A 434 -1.01 1.28 49.40
N PHE A 435 -0.15 1.09 48.40
CA PHE A 435 1.12 1.82 48.30
C PHE A 435 1.01 3.10 47.46
N GLY A 436 0.06 3.16 46.53
CA GLY A 436 -0.09 4.31 45.64
C GLY A 436 -0.74 5.51 46.30
N LEU A 437 -1.72 5.31 47.19
CA LEU A 437 -2.39 6.42 47.88
C LEU A 437 -1.43 7.31 48.69
N PRO A 438 -0.58 6.78 49.60
CA PRO A 438 0.38 7.61 50.33
C PRO A 438 1.43 8.23 49.39
N LEU A 439 2.00 7.44 48.47
CA LEU A 439 3.00 7.95 47.51
C LEU A 439 2.45 9.11 46.65
N HIS A 440 1.18 9.05 46.25
CA HIS A 440 0.57 10.12 45.46
C HIS A 440 0.37 11.42 46.25
N GLU A 441 0.08 11.35 47.56
CA GLU A 441 0.01 12.56 48.40
C GLU A 441 1.40 13.19 48.60
N GLU A 442 2.44 12.37 48.78
CA GLU A 442 3.83 12.83 48.97
C GLU A 442 4.45 13.44 47.70
N VAL A 443 4.42 12.71 46.58
CA VAL A 443 5.17 13.07 45.36
C VAL A 443 4.30 13.85 44.36
N GLY A 444 2.97 13.81 44.53
CA GLY A 444 2.00 14.50 43.68
C GLY A 444 1.71 13.81 42.34
N ARG A 445 0.58 14.19 41.72
CA ARG A 445 0.00 13.55 40.53
C ARG A 445 0.95 13.43 39.32
N GLY A 446 1.69 14.49 39.00
CA GLY A 446 2.59 14.51 37.83
C GLY A 446 3.68 13.45 37.94
N ASN A 447 4.42 13.48 39.05
CA ASN A 447 5.48 12.51 39.35
C ASN A 447 4.93 11.10 39.52
N PHE A 448 3.82 10.92 40.25
CA PHE A 448 3.18 9.61 40.44
C PHE A 448 2.85 8.93 39.12
N LEU A 449 2.20 9.65 38.19
CA LEU A 449 1.86 9.11 36.87
C LEU A 449 3.11 8.82 36.04
N SER A 450 4.14 9.66 36.13
CA SER A 450 5.42 9.41 35.44
C SER A 450 6.10 8.15 35.97
N ILE A 451 6.18 7.95 37.29
CA ILE A 451 6.73 6.72 37.90
C ILE A 451 5.90 5.50 37.46
N TYR A 452 4.57 5.58 37.52
CA TYR A 452 3.67 4.49 37.11
C TYR A 452 3.90 4.06 35.65
N PHE A 453 3.88 5.01 34.70
CA PHE A 453 4.03 4.68 33.29
C PHE A 453 5.47 4.31 32.91
N THR A 454 6.50 5.03 33.39
CA THR A 454 7.90 4.73 33.03
C THR A 454 8.34 3.36 33.53
N SER A 455 8.02 3.00 34.77
CA SER A 455 8.35 1.68 35.33
C SER A 455 7.67 0.54 34.58
N GLY A 456 6.38 0.70 34.25
CA GLY A 456 5.63 -0.24 33.41
C GLY A 456 6.22 -0.41 32.02
N LEU A 457 6.47 0.70 31.30
CA LEU A 457 7.00 0.69 29.94
C LEU A 457 8.43 0.14 29.86
N ILE A 458 9.31 0.55 30.77
CA ILE A 458 10.70 0.08 30.81
C ILE A 458 10.75 -1.39 31.24
N GLY A 459 10.00 -1.79 32.27
CA GLY A 459 9.90 -3.19 32.70
C GLY A 459 9.34 -4.10 31.61
N GLY A 460 8.28 -3.65 30.92
CA GLY A 460 7.71 -4.34 29.76
C GLY A 460 8.71 -4.48 28.60
N PHE A 461 9.44 -3.42 28.27
CA PHE A 461 10.46 -3.45 27.21
C PHE A 461 11.65 -4.35 27.55
N VAL A 462 12.16 -4.30 28.79
CA VAL A 462 13.24 -5.21 29.26
C VAL A 462 12.77 -6.66 29.24
N SER A 463 11.52 -6.92 29.65
CA SER A 463 10.91 -8.24 29.54
C SER A 463 10.81 -8.70 28.08
N PHE A 464 10.39 -7.84 27.15
CA PHE A 464 10.38 -8.15 25.72
C PHE A 464 11.78 -8.48 25.18
N ALA A 465 12.78 -7.64 25.44
CA ALA A 465 14.15 -7.86 25.02
C ALA A 465 14.70 -9.21 25.55
N ARG A 466 14.40 -9.57 26.80
CA ARG A 466 14.75 -10.87 27.38
C ARG A 466 14.07 -12.04 26.67
N HIS A 467 12.76 -11.99 26.43
CA HIS A 467 12.05 -13.09 25.74
C HIS A 467 12.55 -13.26 24.30
N LEU A 468 12.87 -12.17 23.61
CA LEU A 468 13.43 -12.21 22.26
C LEU A 468 14.85 -12.80 22.24
N ALA A 469 15.71 -12.42 23.20
CA ALA A 469 17.04 -13.02 23.36
C ALA A 469 16.98 -14.52 23.68
N GLN A 470 15.99 -14.94 24.48
CA GLN A 470 15.72 -16.34 24.81
C GLN A 470 14.97 -17.10 23.69
N ARG A 471 14.68 -16.47 22.54
CA ARG A 471 13.89 -17.00 21.42
C ARG A 471 12.48 -17.50 21.80
N ASN A 472 11.96 -17.08 22.96
CA ASN A 472 10.65 -17.51 23.47
C ASN A 472 9.54 -16.60 22.92
N LEU A 473 9.15 -16.84 21.67
CA LEU A 473 8.20 -16.00 20.94
C LEU A 473 6.72 -16.27 21.26
N ALA A 474 6.41 -17.39 21.90
CA ALA A 474 5.04 -17.83 22.21
C ALA A 474 4.48 -17.26 23.53
N THR A 475 5.31 -16.56 24.32
CA THR A 475 4.88 -15.94 25.57
C THR A 475 4.00 -14.70 25.32
N SER A 476 2.87 -14.60 26.01
CA SER A 476 2.10 -13.36 26.10
C SER A 476 2.40 -12.67 27.43
N VAL A 477 2.61 -11.36 27.39
CA VAL A 477 2.86 -10.54 28.58
C VAL A 477 1.75 -9.49 28.70
N LEU A 478 1.20 -9.35 29.90
CA LEU A 478 0.17 -8.37 30.25
C LEU A 478 0.08 -8.20 31.76
N GLY A 479 -0.30 -7.01 32.21
CA GLY A 479 -0.53 -6.70 33.61
C GLY A 479 0.04 -5.36 34.04
N ALA A 480 -0.59 -4.75 35.04
CA ALA A 480 -0.09 -3.53 35.66
C ALA A 480 1.14 -3.75 36.56
N SER A 481 1.61 -5.00 36.72
CA SER A 481 2.62 -5.38 37.73
C SER A 481 3.93 -4.64 37.62
N GLY A 482 4.43 -4.36 36.40
CA GLY A 482 5.61 -3.50 36.21
C GLY A 482 5.42 -2.09 36.78
N CYS A 483 4.23 -1.51 36.59
CA CYS A 483 3.86 -0.20 37.13
C CYS A 483 3.75 -0.27 38.66
N VAL A 484 3.06 -1.29 39.18
CA VAL A 484 2.82 -1.49 40.62
C VAL A 484 4.12 -1.73 41.38
N TYR A 485 5.03 -2.55 40.86
CA TYR A 485 6.36 -2.72 41.45
C TYR A 485 7.19 -1.43 41.40
N GLY A 486 7.04 -0.61 40.36
CA GLY A 486 7.64 0.73 40.31
C GLY A 486 7.14 1.66 41.42
N ILE A 487 5.82 1.69 41.65
CA ILE A 487 5.18 2.43 42.76
C ILE A 487 5.67 1.92 44.12
N ILE A 488 5.68 0.61 44.34
CA ILE A 488 6.20 0.01 45.59
C ILE A 488 7.68 0.36 45.79
N SER A 489 8.50 0.26 44.75
CA SER A 489 9.93 0.56 44.80
C SER A 489 10.19 2.04 45.09
N ALA A 490 9.41 2.95 44.49
CA ALA A 490 9.49 4.38 44.78
C ALA A 490 9.06 4.71 46.21
N TYR A 491 7.98 4.11 46.71
CA TYR A 491 7.55 4.26 48.10
C TYR A 491 8.61 3.76 49.09
N LEU A 492 9.15 2.57 48.86
CA LEU A 492 10.22 2.00 49.69
C LEU A 492 11.50 2.85 49.63
N ALA A 493 11.88 3.38 48.47
CA ALA A 493 13.07 4.23 48.32
C ALA A 493 12.95 5.60 49.00
N LEU A 494 11.73 6.15 49.13
CA LEU A 494 11.48 7.36 49.91
C LEU A 494 11.51 7.08 51.42
N HIS A 495 11.07 5.89 51.83
CA HIS A 495 10.96 5.45 53.23
C HIS A 495 12.13 4.60 53.73
N SER A 496 13.23 4.45 52.97
CA SER A 496 14.35 3.57 53.33
C SER A 496 15.32 4.22 54.34
N ARG A 497 14.81 4.70 55.47
CA ARG A 497 15.57 5.34 56.56
C ARG A 497 15.50 4.52 57.84
#